data_AF-A0A1I1EX53-F1
#
_entry.id   AF-A0A1I1EX53-F1
#
_cell.length_a   1.000
_cell.length_b   1.000
_cell.length_c   1.000
_cell.angle_alpha   90.00
_cell.angle_beta   90.00
_cell.angle_gamma   90.00
#
_symmetry.space_group_name_H-M   'P 1'
#
loop_
_entity.id
_entity.type
_entity.pdbx_description
1 polymer ?
#
loop_
_entity_poly.entity_id
_entity_poly.type
_entity_poly.pdbx_seq_one_letter_code
_entity_poly.pdbx_strand_id
1 'polypeptide(L)'
;MKTCTLMTVVALFVLGASAEGAPSALGPAEEAAAFKAAGFKLNGKQWRNCEDPTPTYSPGEVAEVRDLNGDGRLDAVITEGGTFCFGNTGTGYTIVSKQANGGWKKIAGGTGVPSFLPAKGKDGWPDIEIGGPGFCFPVERWNGKEYVLNRHQYEGKPCRPK
;
A
#
# COMPACT_ATOMS: atom_id res chain seq x y z
N MET A 1 55.98 -48.91 20.54
CA MET A 1 55.17 -47.76 20.97
C MET A 1 55.49 -46.55 20.10
N LYS A 2 54.70 -46.29 19.05
CA LYS A 2 54.69 -45.02 18.31
C LYS A 2 53.26 -44.77 17.84
N THR A 3 52.69 -43.70 18.36
CA THR A 3 51.27 -43.33 18.32
C THR A 3 50.87 -42.83 16.93
N CYS A 4 49.76 -43.32 16.39
CA CYS A 4 49.17 -42.88 15.13
C CYS A 4 48.10 -41.83 15.46
N THR A 5 48.35 -40.57 15.10
CA THR A 5 47.42 -39.46 15.32
C THR A 5 46.59 -39.26 14.05
N LEU A 6 45.32 -39.66 14.08
CA LEU A 6 44.34 -39.29 13.06
C LEU A 6 43.89 -37.84 13.30
N MET A 7 44.08 -36.96 12.32
CA MET A 7 43.46 -35.64 12.27
C MET A 7 42.11 -35.73 11.54
N THR A 8 41.01 -35.54 12.27
CA THR A 8 39.67 -35.41 11.69
C THR A 8 39.43 -33.95 11.33
N VAL A 9 39.33 -33.64 10.04
CA VAL A 9 38.95 -32.30 9.56
C VAL A 9 37.42 -32.22 9.52
N VAL A 10 36.83 -31.42 10.41
CA VAL A 10 35.40 -31.08 10.37
C VAL A 10 35.24 -29.90 9.44
N ALA A 11 34.67 -30.12 8.25
CA ALA A 11 34.29 -29.06 7.33
C ALA A 11 32.98 -28.41 7.80
N LEU A 12 33.06 -27.19 8.33
CA LEU A 12 31.89 -26.35 8.60
C LEU A 12 31.32 -25.85 7.27
N PHE A 13 30.16 -26.37 6.87
CA PHE A 13 29.34 -25.77 5.81
C PHE A 13 28.62 -24.54 6.39
N VAL A 14 29.10 -23.34 6.04
CA VAL A 14 28.37 -22.10 6.27
C VAL A 14 27.30 -21.99 5.18
N LEU A 15 26.04 -22.28 5.53
CA LEU A 15 24.91 -21.91 4.68
C LEU A 15 24.76 -20.38 4.76
N GLY A 16 25.19 -19.70 3.70
CA GLY A 16 24.88 -18.29 3.50
C GLY A 16 23.38 -18.12 3.27
N ALA A 17 22.69 -17.48 4.21
CA ALA A 17 21.33 -17.00 3.98
C ALA A 17 21.42 -15.82 3.00
N SER A 18 21.00 -16.04 1.76
CA SER A 18 20.76 -14.96 0.82
C SER A 18 19.67 -14.06 1.40
N ALA A 19 19.97 -12.79 1.62
CA ALA A 19 18.95 -11.78 1.81
C ALA A 19 18.21 -11.63 0.48
N GLU A 20 17.14 -12.40 0.29
CA GLU A 20 16.19 -12.18 -0.79
C GLU A 20 15.62 -10.78 -0.61
N GLY A 21 15.95 -9.87 -1.53
CA GLY A 21 15.29 -8.57 -1.60
C GLY A 21 13.79 -8.81 -1.68
N ALA A 22 13.02 -8.14 -0.81
CA ALA A 22 11.58 -8.29 -0.77
C ALA A 22 11.01 -8.09 -2.19
N PRO A 23 10.14 -8.99 -2.69
CA PRO A 23 9.57 -8.85 -4.02
C PRO A 23 8.79 -7.52 -4.09
N SER A 24 9.14 -6.69 -5.07
CA SER A 24 8.51 -5.38 -5.33
C SER A 24 7.05 -5.47 -5.81
N ALA A 25 6.53 -6.69 -5.99
CA ALA A 25 5.19 -6.97 -6.47
C ALA A 25 4.58 -8.10 -5.64
N LEU A 26 3.27 -8.01 -5.39
CA LEU A 26 2.52 -9.08 -4.73
C LEU A 26 2.46 -10.32 -5.64
N GLY A 27 2.53 -11.51 -5.05
CA GLY A 27 2.19 -12.74 -5.78
C GLY A 27 0.70 -12.75 -6.17
N PRO A 28 0.28 -13.50 -7.21
CA PRO A 28 -1.10 -13.42 -7.73
C PRO A 28 -2.21 -13.67 -6.70
N ALA A 29 -1.98 -14.60 -5.74
CA ALA A 29 -2.94 -14.88 -4.68
C ALA A 29 -3.05 -13.73 -3.66
N GLU A 30 -1.92 -13.11 -3.32
CA GLU A 30 -1.86 -11.96 -2.41
C GLU A 30 -2.48 -10.73 -3.07
N GLU A 31 -2.17 -10.48 -4.34
CA GLU A 31 -2.76 -9.41 -5.13
C GLU A 31 -4.29 -9.56 -5.18
N ALA A 32 -4.81 -10.75 -5.49
CA ALA A 32 -6.24 -11.01 -5.50
C ALA A 32 -6.89 -10.82 -4.12
N ALA A 33 -6.19 -11.17 -3.03
CA ALA A 33 -6.66 -10.94 -1.67
C ALA A 33 -6.69 -9.45 -1.31
N ALA A 34 -5.66 -8.69 -1.69
CA ALA A 34 -5.59 -7.24 -1.53
C ALA A 34 -6.72 -6.53 -2.28
N PHE A 35 -6.97 -6.88 -3.55
CA PHE A 35 -8.10 -6.35 -4.33
C PHE A 35 -9.46 -6.61 -3.67
N LYS A 36 -9.70 -7.86 -3.24
CA LYS A 36 -10.95 -8.21 -2.53
C LYS A 36 -11.11 -7.42 -1.24
N ALA A 37 -10.05 -7.27 -0.45
CA ALA A 37 -10.06 -6.47 0.77
C ALA A 37 -10.31 -4.97 0.49
N ALA A 38 -9.85 -4.48 -0.67
CA ALA A 38 -10.13 -3.13 -1.14
C ALA A 38 -11.57 -2.92 -1.66
N GLY A 39 -12.33 -4.01 -1.84
CA GLY A 39 -13.70 -3.99 -2.33
C GLY A 39 -13.86 -4.27 -3.83
N PHE A 40 -12.75 -4.49 -4.55
CA PHE A 40 -12.78 -4.77 -5.97
C PHE A 40 -13.35 -6.16 -6.26
N LYS A 41 -14.09 -6.26 -7.36
CA LYS A 41 -14.60 -7.49 -7.93
C LYS A 41 -13.89 -7.76 -9.25
N LEU A 42 -13.60 -9.04 -9.51
CA LEU A 42 -13.03 -9.45 -10.79
C LEU A 42 -14.15 -9.53 -11.84
N ASN A 43 -14.07 -8.69 -12.87
CA ASN A 43 -14.94 -8.71 -14.04
C ASN A 43 -14.10 -9.07 -15.27
N GLY A 44 -14.25 -10.31 -15.76
CA GLY A 44 -13.36 -10.86 -16.77
C GLY A 44 -11.93 -10.94 -16.23
N LYS A 45 -11.03 -10.13 -16.80
CA LYS A 45 -9.62 -10.01 -16.38
C LYS A 45 -9.31 -8.71 -15.64
N GLN A 46 -10.32 -7.92 -15.31
CA GLN A 46 -10.17 -6.58 -14.75
C GLN A 46 -10.72 -6.54 -13.33
N TRP A 47 -9.93 -6.06 -12.39
CA TRP A 47 -10.42 -5.69 -11.08
C TRP A 47 -11.18 -4.37 -11.18
N ARG A 48 -12.41 -4.34 -10.66
CA ARG A 48 -13.28 -3.17 -10.71
C ARG A 48 -13.99 -2.98 -9.38
N ASN A 49 -14.02 -1.75 -8.88
CA ASN A 49 -14.80 -1.36 -7.71
C ASN A 49 -15.90 -0.36 -8.09
N CYS A 50 -15.67 0.44 -9.13
CA CYS A 50 -16.68 1.25 -9.78
C CYS A 50 -17.20 0.59 -11.07
N GLU A 51 -18.52 0.65 -11.27
CA GLU A 51 -19.20 0.13 -12.45
C GLU A 51 -19.32 1.20 -13.55
N ASP A 52 -18.18 1.74 -13.98
CA ASP A 52 -18.11 2.72 -15.08
C ASP A 52 -18.30 2.03 -16.45
N PRO A 53 -19.35 2.38 -17.21
CA PRO A 53 -19.58 1.80 -18.53
C PRO A 53 -18.82 2.53 -19.66
N THR A 54 -18.11 3.62 -19.36
CA THR A 54 -17.45 4.46 -20.36
C THR A 54 -16.15 3.82 -20.88
N PRO A 55 -15.75 4.13 -22.14
CA PRO A 55 -14.48 3.62 -22.70
C PRO A 55 -13.24 4.25 -22.06
N THR A 56 -13.39 5.29 -21.24
CA THR A 56 -12.32 6.01 -20.56
C THR A 56 -11.98 5.43 -19.18
N TYR A 57 -12.71 4.39 -18.75
CA TYR A 57 -12.47 3.73 -17.47
C TYR A 57 -11.09 3.06 -17.43
N SER A 58 -10.38 3.25 -16.31
CA SER A 58 -9.14 2.55 -15.99
C SER A 58 -9.40 1.55 -14.86
N PRO A 59 -9.21 0.24 -15.08
CA PRO A 59 -9.37 -0.78 -14.04
C PRO A 59 -8.46 -0.59 -12.83
N GLY A 60 -8.80 -1.33 -11.77
CA GLY A 60 -7.99 -1.46 -10.58
C GLY A 60 -6.57 -1.96 -10.86
N GLU A 61 -5.58 -1.26 -10.33
CA GLU A 61 -4.16 -1.61 -10.41
C GLU A 61 -3.49 -1.45 -9.04
N VAL A 62 -2.54 -2.32 -8.71
CA VAL A 62 -1.66 -2.13 -7.54
C VAL A 62 -0.55 -1.16 -7.91
N ALA A 63 -0.67 0.09 -7.47
CA ALA A 63 0.27 1.16 -7.79
C ALA A 63 1.54 1.12 -6.94
N GLU A 64 1.44 0.67 -5.69
CA GLU A 64 2.57 0.59 -4.76
C GLU A 64 2.39 -0.56 -3.76
N VAL A 65 3.50 -1.22 -3.39
CA VAL A 65 3.55 -2.25 -2.36
C VAL A 65 4.74 -1.97 -1.44
N ARG A 66 4.48 -1.70 -0.16
CA ARG A 66 5.50 -1.49 0.87
C ARG A 66 4.89 -1.53 2.27
N ASP A 67 5.73 -1.63 3.29
CA ASP A 67 5.31 -1.42 4.68
C ASP A 67 5.20 0.09 4.98
N LEU A 68 3.98 0.61 5.11
CA LEU A 68 3.71 2.03 5.34
C LEU A 68 3.82 2.40 6.82
N ASN A 69 3.35 1.54 7.72
CA ASN A 69 3.28 1.84 9.14
C ASN A 69 4.52 1.36 9.93
N GLY A 70 5.36 0.50 9.33
CA GLY A 70 6.58 -0.04 9.92
C GLY A 70 6.34 -1.28 10.79
N ASP A 71 5.26 -2.02 10.57
CA ASP A 71 4.90 -3.19 11.37
C ASP A 71 5.46 -4.53 10.85
N GLY A 72 6.25 -4.47 9.77
CA GLY A 72 6.90 -5.61 9.13
C GLY A 72 5.99 -6.35 8.15
N ARG A 73 4.78 -5.87 7.86
CA ARG A 73 3.85 -6.45 6.88
C ARG A 73 3.67 -5.51 5.69
N LEU A 74 3.33 -6.11 4.55
CA LEU A 74 3.11 -5.34 3.33
C LEU A 74 1.75 -4.64 3.37
N ASP A 75 1.75 -3.40 2.89
CA ASP A 75 0.58 -2.64 2.50
C ASP A 75 0.57 -2.45 0.98
N ALA A 76 -0.62 -2.24 0.41
CA ALA A 76 -0.79 -1.99 -1.00
C ALA A 76 -1.67 -0.77 -1.24
N VAL A 77 -1.25 0.07 -2.19
CA VAL A 77 -2.05 1.16 -2.74
C VAL A 77 -2.66 0.68 -4.04
N ILE A 78 -3.99 0.63 -4.09
CA ILE A 78 -4.75 0.21 -5.26
C ILE A 78 -5.45 1.43 -5.84
N THR A 79 -5.24 1.69 -7.12
CA THR A 79 -5.85 2.82 -7.84
C THR A 79 -6.87 2.35 -8.85
N GLU A 80 -7.91 3.15 -9.06
CA GLU A 80 -8.90 2.98 -10.13
C GLU A 80 -9.12 4.35 -10.79
N GLY A 81 -9.46 4.36 -12.08
CA GLY A 81 -9.59 5.61 -12.84
C GLY A 81 -10.88 5.69 -13.65
N GLY A 82 -11.28 6.92 -13.94
CA GLY A 82 -12.51 7.24 -14.67
C GLY A 82 -13.20 8.46 -14.08
N THR A 83 -13.52 9.44 -14.92
CA THR A 83 -14.21 10.66 -14.49
C THR A 83 -15.65 10.39 -14.05
N PHE A 84 -16.25 9.28 -14.50
CA PHE A 84 -17.58 8.84 -14.06
C PHE A 84 -17.60 8.58 -12.55
N CYS A 85 -16.58 7.91 -12.02
CA CYS A 85 -16.49 7.51 -10.62
C CYS A 85 -15.85 8.58 -9.73
N PHE A 86 -14.87 9.31 -10.29
CA PHE A 86 -13.96 10.15 -9.52
C PHE A 86 -14.04 11.64 -9.92
N GLY A 87 -15.01 12.02 -10.74
CA GLY A 87 -15.23 13.40 -11.18
C GLY A 87 -13.99 13.99 -11.87
N ASN A 88 -13.76 15.29 -11.65
CA ASN A 88 -12.64 16.01 -12.26
C ASN A 88 -11.26 15.52 -11.80
N THR A 89 -11.19 14.81 -10.67
CA THR A 89 -9.94 14.19 -10.20
C THR A 89 -9.53 13.00 -11.07
N GLY A 90 -10.51 12.30 -11.66
CA GLY A 90 -10.27 11.21 -12.61
C GLY A 90 -9.71 9.91 -12.02
N THR A 91 -9.35 9.88 -10.73
CA THR A 91 -8.82 8.69 -10.05
C THR A 91 -9.24 8.63 -8.59
N GLY A 92 -9.34 7.41 -8.07
CA GLY A 92 -9.45 7.12 -6.65
C GLY A 92 -8.45 6.06 -6.23
N TYR A 93 -8.28 5.97 -4.91
CA TYR A 93 -7.34 5.05 -4.29
C TYR A 93 -8.02 4.26 -3.17
N THR A 94 -7.45 3.11 -2.85
CA THR A 94 -7.73 2.34 -1.64
C THR A 94 -6.43 1.79 -1.10
N ILE A 95 -6.20 1.96 0.20
CA ILE A 95 -5.04 1.39 0.91
C ILE A 95 -5.52 0.17 1.66
N VAL A 96 -4.83 -0.95 1.47
CA VAL A 96 -5.05 -2.19 2.23
C VAL A 96 -3.75 -2.60 2.91
N SER A 97 -3.88 -3.23 4.08
CA SER A 97 -2.77 -3.68 4.89
C SER A 97 -2.88 -5.15 5.21
N LYS A 98 -1.77 -5.88 5.11
CA LYS A 98 -1.70 -7.26 5.55
C LYS A 98 -1.68 -7.32 7.08
N GLN A 99 -2.59 -8.11 7.63
CA GLN A 99 -2.79 -8.27 9.07
C GLN A 99 -1.96 -9.44 9.60
N ALA A 100 -1.76 -9.49 10.92
CA ALA A 100 -0.98 -10.54 11.58
C ALA A 100 -1.53 -11.96 11.34
N ASN A 101 -2.83 -12.11 11.05
CA ASN A 101 -3.45 -13.38 10.71
C ASN A 101 -3.27 -13.79 9.23
N GLY A 102 -2.51 -13.02 8.45
CA GLY A 102 -2.28 -13.23 7.02
C GLY A 102 -3.37 -12.68 6.10
N GLY A 103 -4.50 -12.22 6.63
CA GLY A 103 -5.56 -11.59 5.86
C GLY A 103 -5.25 -10.13 5.49
N TRP A 104 -5.97 -9.58 4.52
CA TRP A 104 -5.86 -8.17 4.13
C TRP A 104 -7.05 -7.38 4.66
N LYS A 105 -6.81 -6.13 5.06
CA LYS A 105 -7.85 -5.21 5.57
C LYS A 105 -7.72 -3.84 4.90
N LYS A 106 -8.86 -3.24 4.52
CA LYS A 106 -8.92 -1.84 4.09
C LYS A 106 -8.60 -0.90 5.24
N ILE A 107 -7.69 0.03 4.98
CA ILE A 107 -7.21 1.04 5.93
C ILE A 107 -7.78 2.42 5.58
N ALA A 108 -7.74 2.79 4.30
CA ALA A 108 -8.23 4.08 3.81
C ALA A 108 -8.67 3.95 2.35
N GLY A 109 -9.34 4.98 1.85
CA GLY A 109 -9.64 5.11 0.43
C GLY A 109 -10.52 6.31 0.15
N GLY A 110 -10.44 6.83 -1.06
CA GLY A 110 -11.17 8.01 -1.49
C GLY A 110 -10.80 8.42 -2.90
N THR A 111 -11.34 9.56 -3.33
CA THR A 111 -11.02 10.18 -4.62
C THR A 111 -9.75 11.02 -4.49
N GLY A 112 -8.76 10.81 -5.37
CA GLY A 112 -7.48 11.51 -5.31
C GLY A 112 -6.26 10.60 -5.39
N VAL A 113 -5.09 11.22 -5.28
CA VAL A 113 -3.79 10.56 -5.31
C VAL A 113 -3.15 10.69 -3.92
N PRO A 114 -2.97 9.59 -3.17
CA PRO A 114 -2.39 9.64 -1.84
C PRO A 114 -0.88 9.90 -1.92
N SER A 115 -0.40 10.86 -1.14
CA SER A 115 1.01 11.10 -0.88
C SER A 115 1.30 10.90 0.60
N PHE A 116 2.22 10.00 0.90
CA PHE A 116 2.57 9.65 2.28
C PHE A 116 3.61 10.61 2.84
N LEU A 117 3.28 11.30 3.93
CA LEU A 117 4.13 12.30 4.56
C LEU A 117 5.00 11.69 5.68
N PRO A 118 6.13 12.33 6.06
CA PRO A 118 6.97 11.83 7.15
C PRO A 118 6.31 11.85 8.54
N ALA A 119 5.36 12.77 8.76
CA ALA A 119 4.61 12.84 10.01
C ALA A 119 3.73 11.59 10.17
N LYS A 120 3.62 11.06 11.38
CA LYS A 120 2.86 9.83 11.67
C LYS A 120 1.74 10.08 12.68
N GLY A 121 0.64 9.36 12.49
CA GLY A 121 -0.44 9.19 13.47
C GLY A 121 -0.17 8.05 14.44
N LYS A 122 -1.25 7.46 14.99
CA LYS A 122 -1.11 6.26 15.83
C LYS A 122 -0.60 5.06 15.03
N ASP A 123 -0.06 4.07 15.73
CA ASP A 123 0.37 2.78 15.18
C ASP A 123 1.38 2.89 14.02
N GLY A 124 2.09 4.02 13.92
CA GLY A 124 3.13 4.25 12.91
C GLY A 124 2.64 4.67 11.53
N TRP A 125 1.32 4.78 11.32
CA TRP A 125 0.72 5.16 10.03
C TRP A 125 1.10 6.60 9.64
N PRO A 126 1.62 6.84 8.41
CA PRO A 126 1.94 8.18 7.94
C PRO A 126 0.68 9.04 7.76
N ASP A 127 0.81 10.34 7.93
CA ASP A 127 -0.17 11.31 7.43
C ASP A 127 -0.27 11.15 5.90
N ILE A 128 -1.49 11.26 5.35
CA ILE A 128 -1.75 11.15 3.91
C ILE A 128 -2.23 12.51 3.41
N GLU A 129 -1.49 13.14 2.50
CA GLU A 129 -2.01 14.23 1.67
C GLU A 129 -2.76 13.64 0.47
N ILE A 130 -4.00 14.06 0.25
CA ILE A 130 -4.82 13.56 -0.87
C ILE A 130 -4.84 14.61 -1.98
N GLY A 131 -4.01 14.37 -3.00
CA GLY A 131 -3.91 15.23 -4.16
C GLY A 131 -5.09 15.12 -5.11
N GLY A 132 -5.28 16.16 -5.92
CA GLY A 132 -6.30 16.27 -6.96
C GLY A 132 -6.18 17.63 -7.66
N PRO A 133 -7.19 18.06 -8.43
CA PRO A 133 -7.21 19.41 -8.98
C PRO A 133 -7.20 20.47 -7.88
N GLY A 134 -6.33 21.48 -7.99
CA GLY A 134 -6.27 22.61 -7.06
C GLY A 134 -4.92 22.79 -6.39
N PHE A 135 -4.91 23.57 -5.29
CA PHE A 135 -3.70 24.02 -4.60
C PHE A 135 -3.89 24.06 -3.08
N CYS A 136 -4.79 23.23 -2.55
CA CYS A 136 -5.01 23.11 -1.11
C CYS A 136 -5.65 21.75 -0.81
N PHE A 137 -4.82 20.81 -0.36
CA PHE A 137 -5.19 19.41 -0.24
C PHE A 137 -5.43 19.02 1.21
N PRO A 138 -6.42 18.17 1.50
CA PRO A 138 -6.60 17.64 2.84
C PRO A 138 -5.43 16.72 3.18
N VAL A 139 -4.96 16.84 4.42
CA VAL A 139 -4.07 15.88 5.04
C VAL A 139 -4.86 15.15 6.11
N GLU A 140 -4.93 13.84 5.97
CA GLU A 140 -5.59 12.97 6.93
C GLU A 140 -4.56 12.27 7.83
N ARG A 141 -4.95 12.03 9.08
CA ARG A 141 -4.13 11.35 10.08
C ARG A 141 -4.88 10.16 10.66
N TRP A 142 -4.17 9.04 10.79
CA TRP A 142 -4.68 7.87 11.49
C TRP A 142 -4.85 8.12 12.99
N ASN A 143 -6.07 7.91 13.49
CA ASN A 143 -6.42 8.13 14.90
C ASN A 143 -6.37 6.86 15.78
N GLY A 144 -5.95 5.72 15.21
CA GLY A 144 -6.01 4.38 15.83
C GLY A 144 -7.14 3.49 15.27
N LYS A 145 -8.04 4.06 14.47
CA LYS A 145 -9.22 3.36 13.92
C LYS A 145 -9.48 3.72 12.46
N GLU A 146 -9.35 5.00 12.11
CA GLU A 146 -9.58 5.52 10.77
C GLU A 146 -8.71 6.75 10.50
N TYR A 147 -8.55 7.08 9.23
CA TYR A 147 -7.97 8.36 8.81
C TYR A 147 -9.03 9.46 8.97
N VAL A 148 -8.65 10.53 9.64
CA VAL A 148 -9.51 11.71 9.84
C VAL A 148 -8.78 12.97 9.39
N LEU A 149 -9.54 13.96 8.91
CA LEU A 149 -8.98 15.24 8.52
C LEU A 149 -8.17 15.86 9.68
N ASN A 150 -6.92 16.18 9.40
CA ASN A 150 -5.99 16.78 10.35
C ASN A 150 -5.73 18.26 10.01
N ARG A 151 -5.45 18.56 8.73
CA ARG A 151 -5.20 19.91 8.23
C ARG A 151 -5.42 19.98 6.72
N HIS A 152 -5.26 21.17 6.15
CA HIS A 152 -5.04 21.32 4.71
C HIS A 152 -3.67 21.93 4.46
N GLN A 153 -3.02 21.51 3.38
CA GLN A 153 -1.73 22.06 2.97
C GLN A 153 -1.53 22.06 1.44
N TYR A 154 -0.53 22.78 1.00
CA TYR A 154 0.02 22.72 -0.36
C TYR A 154 1.52 22.93 -0.29
N GLU A 155 2.30 22.01 -0.87
CA GLU A 155 3.77 22.02 -0.78
C GLU A 155 4.28 22.12 0.67
N GLY A 156 3.60 21.42 1.59
CA GLY A 156 3.91 21.42 3.02
C GLY A 156 3.52 22.70 3.78
N LYS A 157 2.91 23.70 3.14
CA LYS A 157 2.46 24.95 3.77
C LYS A 157 0.97 24.91 4.08
N PRO A 158 0.51 25.39 5.25
CA PRO A 158 -0.91 25.46 5.57
C PRO A 158 -1.70 26.30 4.54
N CYS A 159 -2.91 25.85 4.21
CA CYS A 159 -3.81 26.56 3.31
C CYS A 159 -5.27 26.45 3.80
N ARG A 160 -6.17 27.18 3.16
CA ARG A 160 -7.62 27.08 3.38
C ARG A 160 -8.30 26.72 2.07
N PRO A 161 -9.13 25.66 2.02
CA PRO A 161 -9.94 25.38 0.85
C PRO A 161 -10.88 26.57 0.61
N LYS A 162 -11.13 26.88 -0.67
CA LYS A 162 -12.04 27.94 -1.08
C LYS A 162 -13.43 27.39 -1.34
#